data_AF-A0A2H9SN29-F1
#
_entry.id   AF-A0A2H9SN29-F1
#
_cell.length_a   1.000
_cell.length_b   1.000
_cell.length_c   1.000
_cell.angle_alpha   90.00
_cell.angle_beta   90.00
_cell.angle_gamma   90.00
#
_symmetry.space_group_name_H-M   'P 1'
#
loop_
_entity.id
_entity.type
_entity.pdbx_description
1 polymer ?
#
loop_
_entity_poly.entity_id
_entity_poly.type
_entity_poly.pdbx_seq_one_letter_code
_entity_poly.pdbx_strand_id
1 'polypeptide(L)'
;MRIPLIVMLIISLLMTACVRVRVVNPKLIKVKREYEAGKEVEAEGISRVVIIYAQELKKKYKHLILEDSQAFFNDKGLKRVQLEFSTQDVIELREARDMLVEVVDELLFRLNNEADVTFASQTELTADQLDIYVDFQAYHGKFVDPMYIGFMSLRKGIVSFYAFDFKECHRDCWHRRLEYYWQSRNIVMFEREAQWAEDQHKTKTSYLDKDRFRISNKESVQGTIQAQPFGLEKTRVPKAALPMGDQSPALSTQSASESQEGFRPKKEAPTESTNNAASTGPIVK
;
A
#
# COMPACT_ATOMS: atom_id res chain seq x y z
N MET A 1 61.82 -15.21 -36.54
CA MET A 1 61.11 -16.37 -35.99
C MET A 1 60.00 -16.77 -36.95
N ARG A 2 60.10 -17.96 -37.56
CA ARG A 2 59.06 -18.47 -38.46
C ARG A 2 58.05 -19.24 -37.62
N ILE A 3 56.84 -18.70 -37.48
CA ILE A 3 55.75 -19.42 -36.84
C ILE A 3 55.43 -20.61 -37.76
N PRO A 4 55.51 -21.86 -37.28
CA PRO A 4 55.26 -23.03 -38.12
C PRO A 4 53.81 -23.00 -38.60
N LEU A 5 53.62 -23.30 -39.90
CA LEU A 5 52.34 -23.24 -40.61
C LEU A 5 51.22 -24.01 -39.90
N ILE A 6 51.59 -25.03 -39.12
CA ILE A 6 50.72 -25.85 -38.27
C ILE A 6 50.04 -25.02 -37.17
N VAL A 7 50.73 -24.05 -36.55
CA VAL A 7 50.17 -23.21 -35.49
C VAL A 7 49.12 -22.24 -36.04
N MET A 8 49.33 -21.72 -37.25
CA MET A 8 48.33 -20.88 -37.93
C MET A 8 47.07 -21.65 -38.32
N LEU A 9 47.22 -22.92 -38.72
CA LEU A 9 46.10 -23.79 -39.06
C LEU A 9 45.25 -24.18 -37.83
N ILE A 10 45.90 -24.42 -36.69
CA ILE A 10 45.22 -24.71 -35.42
C ILE A 10 44.44 -23.49 -34.91
N ILE A 11 45.01 -22.28 -35.01
CA ILE A 11 44.31 -21.05 -34.60
C ILE A 11 43.12 -20.76 -35.53
N SER A 12 43.26 -21.00 -36.83
CA SER A 12 42.14 -20.85 -37.80
C SER A 12 40.99 -21.83 -37.53
N LEU A 13 41.28 -23.06 -37.12
CA LEU A 13 40.28 -24.07 -36.77
C LEU A 13 39.59 -23.76 -35.42
N LEU A 14 40.33 -23.25 -34.44
CA LEU A 14 39.77 -22.82 -33.15
C LEU A 14 38.84 -21.60 -33.30
N MET A 15 39.18 -20.65 -34.18
CA MET A 15 38.36 -19.46 -34.43
C MET A 15 37.08 -19.76 -35.24
N THR A 16 36.99 -20.90 -35.93
CA THR A 16 35.77 -21.34 -36.62
C THR A 16 34.87 -22.23 -35.76
N ALA A 17 35.38 -22.80 -34.67
CA ALA A 17 34.61 -23.58 -33.72
C ALA A 17 33.91 -22.73 -32.64
N CYS A 18 34.32 -21.46 -32.47
CA CYS A 18 33.70 -20.54 -31.53
C CYS A 18 32.77 -19.57 -32.25
N VAL A 19 31.53 -19.46 -31.75
CA VAL A 19 30.50 -18.46 -32.12
C VAL A 19 29.59 -18.83 -33.30
N ARG A 20 28.94 -20.00 -33.19
CA ARG A 20 27.48 -20.04 -33.39
C ARG A 20 26.81 -19.99 -32.03
N VAL A 21 26.82 -18.80 -31.41
CA VAL A 21 25.82 -18.49 -30.39
C VAL A 21 24.50 -18.46 -31.13
N ARG A 22 23.79 -19.59 -31.15
CA ARG A 22 22.35 -19.56 -31.40
C ARG A 22 21.82 -18.63 -30.33
N VAL A 23 21.47 -17.41 -30.74
CA VAL A 23 20.48 -16.60 -30.05
C VAL A 23 19.26 -17.51 -30.00
N VAL A 24 19.14 -18.24 -28.90
CA VAL A 24 17.87 -18.83 -28.49
C VAL A 24 17.05 -17.60 -28.21
N ASN A 25 16.37 -17.11 -29.26
CA ASN A 25 15.23 -16.23 -29.08
C ASN A 25 14.42 -16.92 -27.99
N PRO A 26 14.27 -16.34 -26.78
CA PRO A 26 13.36 -16.90 -25.82
C PRO A 26 12.05 -16.95 -26.58
N LYS A 27 11.60 -18.16 -26.91
CA LYS A 27 10.27 -18.35 -27.46
C LYS A 27 9.41 -17.68 -26.41
N LEU A 28 8.90 -16.50 -26.73
CA LEU A 28 7.82 -15.86 -25.99
C LEU A 28 6.88 -17.01 -25.74
N ILE A 29 6.81 -17.43 -24.47
CA ILE A 29 5.85 -18.42 -24.05
C ILE A 29 4.55 -17.74 -24.44
N LYS A 30 3.99 -18.13 -25.59
CA LYS A 30 2.64 -17.80 -25.97
C LYS A 30 1.84 -18.54 -24.92
N VAL A 31 1.64 -17.89 -23.79
CA VAL A 31 0.65 -18.27 -22.80
C VAL A 31 -0.62 -18.30 -23.62
N LYS A 32 -0.99 -19.50 -24.04
CA LYS A 32 -2.22 -19.76 -24.74
C LYS A 32 -3.28 -19.30 -23.75
N ARG A 33 -3.85 -18.11 -23.99
CA ARG A 33 -5.01 -17.61 -23.24
C ARG A 33 -6.15 -18.53 -23.66
N GLU A 34 -6.16 -19.75 -23.14
CA GLU A 34 -7.32 -20.64 -23.20
C GLU A 34 -8.31 -20.06 -22.20
N TYR A 35 -9.08 -19.10 -22.68
CA TYR A 35 -10.27 -18.63 -22.01
C TYR A 35 -11.35 -18.60 -23.07
N GLU A 36 -12.32 -19.49 -22.90
CA GLU A 36 -13.52 -19.51 -23.71
C GLU A 36 -14.30 -18.23 -23.40
N ALA A 37 -14.78 -17.55 -24.45
CA ALA A 37 -15.79 -16.53 -24.27
C ALA A 37 -16.95 -17.19 -23.51
N GLY A 38 -17.24 -16.71 -22.30
CA GLY A 38 -18.31 -17.27 -21.47
C GLY A 38 -19.65 -17.25 -22.20
N LYS A 39 -20.62 -18.01 -21.69
CA LYS A 39 -22.00 -17.91 -22.20
C LYS A 39 -22.46 -16.46 -22.07
N GLU A 40 -22.97 -15.90 -23.16
CA GLU A 40 -23.28 -14.47 -23.33
C GLU A 40 -24.11 -13.89 -22.16
N VAL A 41 -25.05 -14.70 -21.62
CA VAL A 41 -25.93 -14.32 -20.50
C VAL A 41 -25.18 -14.17 -19.16
N GLU A 42 -24.16 -14.98 -18.89
CA GLU A 42 -23.40 -14.93 -17.64
C GLU A 42 -22.41 -13.76 -17.62
N ALA A 43 -21.92 -13.35 -18.79
CA ALA A 43 -20.99 -12.23 -18.94
C ALA A 43 -21.66 -10.88 -18.70
N GLU A 44 -22.95 -10.73 -19.01
CA GLU A 44 -23.70 -9.47 -18.84
C GLU A 44 -23.85 -9.09 -17.36
N GLY A 45 -24.23 -10.05 -16.51
CA GLY A 45 -24.38 -9.82 -15.06
C GLY A 45 -23.08 -9.38 -14.40
N ILE A 46 -21.97 -10.06 -14.69
CA ILE A 46 -20.63 -9.69 -14.18
C ILE A 46 -20.25 -8.29 -14.69
N SER A 47 -20.41 -8.04 -15.99
CA SER A 47 -20.06 -6.76 -16.60
C SER A 47 -20.85 -5.62 -15.98
N ARG A 48 -22.15 -5.82 -15.72
CA ARG A 48 -23.01 -4.84 -15.08
C ARG A 48 -22.53 -4.49 -13.68
N VAL A 49 -22.26 -5.49 -12.83
CA VAL A 49 -21.75 -5.29 -11.47
C VAL A 49 -20.43 -4.52 -11.50
N VAL A 50 -19.49 -4.96 -12.35
CA VAL A 50 -18.16 -4.36 -12.48
C VAL A 50 -18.25 -2.91 -12.94
N ILE A 51 -19.01 -2.62 -14.01
CA ILE A 51 -19.12 -1.28 -14.59
C ILE A 51 -19.77 -0.33 -13.58
N ILE A 52 -20.87 -0.73 -12.94
CA ILE A 52 -21.55 0.10 -11.94
C ILE A 52 -20.60 0.39 -10.78
N TYR A 53 -19.94 -0.64 -10.25
CA TYR A 53 -19.03 -0.47 -9.12
C TYR A 53 -17.82 0.39 -9.48
N ALA A 54 -17.25 0.23 -10.68
CA ALA A 54 -16.17 1.09 -11.17
C ALA A 54 -16.57 2.57 -11.26
N GLN A 55 -17.81 2.87 -11.65
CA GLN A 55 -18.29 4.26 -11.65
C GLN A 55 -18.43 4.84 -10.23
N GLU A 56 -18.78 4.01 -9.24
CA GLU A 56 -18.81 4.43 -7.84
C GLU A 56 -17.40 4.65 -7.30
N LEU A 57 -16.47 3.74 -7.59
CA LEU A 57 -15.05 3.87 -7.25
C LEU A 57 -14.44 5.13 -7.86
N LYS A 58 -14.75 5.44 -9.13
CA LYS A 58 -14.31 6.68 -9.79
C LYS A 58 -14.82 7.93 -9.05
N LYS A 59 -16.04 7.91 -8.52
CA LYS A 59 -16.58 9.03 -7.73
C LYS A 59 -15.91 9.14 -6.36
N LYS A 60 -15.68 8.00 -5.70
CA LYS A 60 -15.09 7.94 -4.37
C LYS A 60 -13.63 8.37 -4.37
N TYR A 61 -12.84 7.84 -5.31
CA TYR A 61 -11.40 8.07 -5.41
C TYR A 61 -11.04 9.14 -6.45
N LYS A 62 -12.01 9.84 -7.05
CA LYS A 62 -11.90 10.91 -8.08
C LYS A 62 -11.13 10.58 -9.38
N HIS A 63 -10.11 9.73 -9.35
CA HIS A 63 -9.23 9.43 -10.47
C HIS A 63 -8.99 7.93 -10.69
N LEU A 64 -9.64 7.05 -9.91
CA LEU A 64 -9.60 5.60 -10.15
C LEU A 64 -10.48 5.25 -11.35
N ILE A 65 -9.85 4.98 -12.50
CA ILE A 65 -10.48 4.70 -13.79
C ILE A 65 -10.33 3.22 -14.09
N LEU A 66 -11.43 2.54 -14.44
CA LEU A 66 -11.37 1.17 -14.96
C LEU A 66 -10.90 1.22 -16.42
N GLU A 67 -9.75 0.61 -16.70
CA GLU A 67 -9.16 0.49 -18.04
C GLU A 67 -9.67 -0.76 -18.76
N ASP A 68 -9.69 -1.89 -18.06
CA ASP A 68 -10.13 -3.18 -18.61
C ASP A 68 -10.75 -4.06 -17.53
N SER A 69 -11.64 -4.96 -17.95
CA SER A 69 -12.25 -5.98 -17.11
C SER A 69 -12.46 -7.26 -17.89
N GLN A 70 -12.05 -8.39 -17.33
CA GLN A 70 -12.17 -9.70 -17.99
C GLN A 70 -12.73 -10.74 -17.01
N ALA A 71 -13.70 -11.52 -17.46
CA ALA A 71 -14.19 -12.68 -16.75
C ALA A 71 -13.66 -13.95 -17.43
N PHE A 72 -13.11 -14.85 -16.63
CA PHE A 72 -12.51 -16.09 -17.09
C PHE A 72 -13.35 -17.28 -16.63
N PHE A 73 -13.81 -18.06 -17.60
CA PHE A 73 -14.65 -19.23 -17.38
C PHE A 73 -13.86 -20.52 -17.64
N ASN A 74 -14.31 -21.61 -17.04
CA ASN A 74 -13.90 -22.98 -17.36
C ASN A 74 -15.13 -23.89 -17.42
N ASP A 75 -14.91 -25.20 -17.61
CA ASP A 75 -15.98 -26.21 -17.65
C ASP A 75 -16.88 -26.23 -16.40
N LYS A 76 -16.40 -25.65 -15.28
CA LYS A 76 -17.12 -25.57 -13.99
C LYS A 76 -17.77 -24.21 -13.74
N GLY A 77 -17.70 -23.28 -14.69
CA GLY A 77 -18.27 -21.94 -14.58
C GLY A 77 -17.23 -20.83 -14.39
N LEU A 78 -17.63 -19.75 -13.71
CA LEU A 78 -16.78 -18.59 -13.48
C LEU A 78 -15.59 -18.95 -12.58
N LYS A 79 -14.38 -18.88 -13.14
CA LYS A 79 -13.14 -19.20 -12.43
C LYS A 79 -12.47 -17.98 -11.81
N ARG A 80 -12.50 -16.85 -12.51
CA ARG A 80 -11.79 -15.63 -12.10
C ARG A 80 -12.39 -14.39 -12.73
N VAL A 81 -12.34 -13.28 -12.00
CA VAL A 81 -12.60 -11.93 -12.52
C VAL A 81 -11.32 -11.11 -12.41
N GLN A 82 -10.94 -10.45 -13.48
CA GLN A 82 -9.81 -9.54 -13.56
C GLN A 82 -10.29 -8.11 -13.79
N LEU A 83 -9.70 -7.17 -13.06
CA LEU A 83 -9.95 -5.73 -13.20
C LEU A 83 -8.62 -4.99 -13.27
N GLU A 84 -8.51 -4.07 -14.21
CA GLU A 84 -7.36 -3.20 -14.38
C GLU A 84 -7.82 -1.75 -14.19
N PHE A 85 -7.21 -1.08 -13.22
CA PHE A 85 -7.48 0.31 -12.91
C PHE A 85 -6.22 1.15 -13.09
N SER A 86 -6.42 2.42 -13.40
CA SER A 86 -5.39 3.46 -13.37
C SER A 86 -5.85 4.62 -12.49
N THR A 87 -4.90 5.32 -11.87
CA THR A 87 -5.15 6.60 -11.20
C THR A 87 -3.92 7.49 -11.28
N GLN A 88 -4.12 8.80 -11.10
CA GLN A 88 -3.05 9.79 -10.97
C GLN A 88 -2.82 10.20 -9.51
N ASP A 89 -3.53 9.59 -8.57
CA ASP A 89 -3.36 9.89 -7.15
C ASP A 89 -2.02 9.36 -6.63
N VAL A 90 -1.40 10.17 -5.77
CA VAL A 90 -0.19 9.79 -5.04
C VAL A 90 -0.64 9.27 -3.69
N ILE A 91 -0.54 7.96 -3.47
CA ILE A 91 -0.98 7.34 -2.22
C ILE A 91 0.15 6.59 -1.50
N GLU A 92 0.04 6.55 -0.18
CA GLU A 92 0.94 5.77 0.67
C GLU A 92 0.47 4.31 0.79
N LEU A 93 1.37 3.42 1.22
CA LEU A 93 1.11 1.99 1.40
C LEU A 93 -0.11 1.72 2.28
N ARG A 94 -0.32 2.55 3.31
CA ARG A 94 -1.48 2.45 4.21
C ARG A 94 -2.79 2.69 3.45
N GLU A 95 -2.84 3.77 2.69
CA GLU A 95 -4.01 4.15 1.88
C GLU A 95 -4.24 3.13 0.76
N ALA A 96 -3.18 2.60 0.17
CA ALA A 96 -3.25 1.55 -0.84
C ALA A 96 -3.89 0.26 -0.29
N ARG A 97 -3.54 -0.14 0.94
CA ARG A 97 -4.20 -1.27 1.61
C ARG A 97 -5.68 -1.02 1.83
N ASP A 98 -6.01 0.15 2.38
CA ASP A 98 -7.40 0.51 2.68
C ASP A 98 -8.26 0.49 1.41
N MET A 99 -7.75 1.11 0.33
CA MET A 99 -8.36 1.10 -0.99
C MET A 99 -8.54 -0.33 -1.51
N LEU A 100 -7.50 -1.16 -1.49
CA LEU A 100 -7.58 -2.54 -1.99
C LEU A 100 -8.60 -3.36 -1.23
N VAL A 101 -8.57 -3.32 0.10
CA VAL A 101 -9.47 -4.09 0.96
C VAL A 101 -10.90 -3.69 0.70
N GLU A 102 -11.18 -2.40 0.57
CA GLU A 102 -12.52 -1.93 0.21
C GLU A 102 -12.94 -2.38 -1.19
N VAL A 103 -12.06 -2.22 -2.19
CA VAL A 103 -12.33 -2.65 -3.56
C VAL A 103 -12.68 -4.14 -3.59
N VAL A 104 -11.89 -4.97 -2.92
CA VAL A 104 -12.06 -6.43 -2.90
C VAL A 104 -13.31 -6.85 -2.12
N ASP A 105 -13.48 -6.39 -0.88
CA ASP A 105 -14.58 -6.84 -0.02
C ASP A 105 -15.94 -6.43 -0.60
N GLU A 106 -16.06 -5.20 -1.11
CA GLU A 106 -17.31 -4.71 -1.70
C GLU A 106 -17.58 -5.34 -3.08
N LEU A 107 -16.54 -5.59 -3.90
CA LEU A 107 -16.72 -6.31 -5.17
C LEU A 107 -17.19 -7.75 -4.93
N LEU A 108 -16.57 -8.46 -3.98
CA LEU A 108 -16.96 -9.81 -3.61
C LEU A 108 -18.40 -9.83 -3.08
N PHE A 109 -18.75 -8.86 -2.22
CA PHE A 109 -20.11 -8.71 -1.72
C PHE A 109 -21.11 -8.55 -2.87
N ARG A 110 -20.85 -7.67 -3.84
CA ARG A 110 -21.76 -7.45 -4.97
C ARG A 110 -21.85 -8.67 -5.89
N LEU A 111 -20.72 -9.23 -6.27
CA LEU A 111 -20.68 -10.41 -7.16
C LEU A 111 -21.38 -11.62 -6.52
N ASN A 112 -21.20 -11.86 -5.22
CA ASN A 112 -21.82 -12.99 -4.55
C ASN A 112 -23.34 -12.80 -4.30
N ASN A 113 -23.84 -11.56 -4.38
CA ASN A 113 -25.26 -11.24 -4.25
C ASN A 113 -25.98 -11.05 -5.59
N GLU A 114 -25.27 -11.08 -6.72
CA GLU A 114 -25.87 -10.97 -8.06
C GLU A 114 -26.26 -12.36 -8.57
N ALA A 115 -27.56 -12.58 -8.82
CA ALA A 115 -28.11 -13.90 -9.13
C ALA A 115 -27.42 -14.59 -10.33
N ASP A 116 -27.13 -13.85 -11.40
CA ASP A 116 -26.48 -14.38 -12.60
C ASP A 116 -25.05 -14.83 -12.32
N VAL A 117 -24.35 -14.12 -11.43
CA VAL A 117 -22.97 -14.41 -11.05
C VAL A 117 -22.92 -15.63 -10.14
N THR A 118 -23.78 -15.71 -9.14
CA THR A 118 -23.87 -16.86 -8.23
C THR A 118 -24.26 -18.14 -8.98
N PHE A 119 -25.13 -18.03 -9.98
CA PHE A 119 -25.46 -19.15 -10.87
C PHE A 119 -24.25 -19.60 -11.70
N ALA A 120 -23.48 -18.64 -12.24
CA ALA A 120 -22.30 -18.91 -13.05
C ALA A 120 -21.11 -19.46 -12.24
N SER A 121 -20.93 -19.06 -10.97
CA SER A 121 -19.75 -19.45 -10.17
C SER A 121 -19.91 -20.79 -9.45
N GLN A 122 -21.13 -21.29 -9.27
CA GLN A 122 -21.49 -22.49 -8.48
C GLN A 122 -21.16 -22.42 -6.98
N THR A 123 -20.17 -21.62 -6.59
CA THR A 123 -19.72 -21.34 -5.23
C THR A 123 -19.47 -19.86 -5.02
N GLU A 124 -19.53 -19.38 -3.78
CA GLU A 124 -19.16 -18.01 -3.45
C GLU A 124 -17.72 -17.71 -3.91
N LEU A 125 -17.56 -16.58 -4.59
CA LEU A 125 -16.26 -16.08 -4.99
C LEU A 125 -15.49 -15.62 -3.77
N THR A 126 -14.18 -15.86 -3.81
CA THR A 126 -13.21 -15.45 -2.80
C THR A 126 -12.13 -14.55 -3.41
N ALA A 127 -11.32 -13.90 -2.58
CA ALA A 127 -10.22 -13.05 -3.03
C ALA A 127 -9.19 -13.80 -3.92
N ASP A 128 -9.12 -15.13 -3.82
CA ASP A 128 -8.24 -15.97 -4.65
C ASP A 128 -8.69 -16.03 -6.12
N GLN A 129 -9.96 -15.71 -6.38
CA GLN A 129 -10.57 -15.68 -7.70
C GLN A 129 -10.64 -14.27 -8.29
N LEU A 130 -10.04 -13.28 -7.62
CA LEU A 130 -9.92 -11.92 -8.13
C LEU A 130 -8.48 -11.61 -8.52
N ASP A 131 -8.33 -11.03 -9.71
CA ASP A 131 -7.08 -10.45 -10.19
C ASP A 131 -7.29 -8.93 -10.34
N ILE A 132 -6.90 -8.13 -9.36
CA ILE A 132 -7.06 -6.67 -9.41
C ILE A 132 -5.69 -6.04 -9.62
N TYR A 133 -5.58 -5.14 -10.59
CA TYR A 133 -4.38 -4.37 -10.87
C TYR A 133 -4.71 -2.89 -10.78
N VAL A 134 -3.87 -2.11 -10.09
CA VAL A 134 -4.01 -0.66 -9.99
C VAL A 134 -2.67 -0.01 -10.28
N ASP A 135 -2.63 0.78 -11.34
CA ASP A 135 -1.47 1.56 -11.75
C ASP A 135 -1.61 3.02 -11.26
N PHE A 136 -0.62 3.50 -10.51
CA PHE A 136 -0.58 4.85 -9.95
C PHE A 136 0.35 5.72 -10.80
N GLN A 137 -0.14 6.13 -11.97
CA GLN A 137 0.59 6.96 -12.95
C GLN A 137 0.59 8.45 -12.57
N ALA A 138 1.03 8.78 -11.36
CA ALA A 138 1.08 10.15 -10.89
C ALA A 138 2.26 10.93 -11.47
N TYR A 139 2.02 12.14 -12.02
CA TYR A 139 3.11 13.02 -12.50
C TYR A 139 4.04 13.49 -11.36
N HIS A 140 3.53 13.58 -10.14
CA HIS A 140 4.24 14.07 -8.96
C HIS A 140 4.68 12.96 -7.99
N GLY A 141 4.85 11.73 -8.47
CA GLY A 141 5.23 10.65 -7.57
C GLY A 141 6.60 10.89 -6.92
N LYS A 142 6.71 10.47 -5.64
CA LYS A 142 7.87 10.76 -4.79
C LYS A 142 8.89 9.62 -4.90
N PHE A 143 9.93 9.84 -5.70
CA PHE A 143 10.98 8.85 -6.00
C PHE A 143 11.95 8.52 -4.83
N VAL A 144 11.75 9.07 -3.65
CA VAL A 144 12.70 8.93 -2.51
C VAL A 144 12.06 8.21 -1.32
N ASP A 145 10.74 8.11 -1.29
CA ASP A 145 10.02 7.54 -0.16
C ASP A 145 9.36 6.21 -0.56
N PRO A 146 9.85 5.07 -0.04
CA PRO A 146 9.36 3.74 -0.41
C PRO A 146 7.93 3.47 0.08
N MET A 147 7.35 4.38 0.86
CA MET A 147 5.95 4.28 1.29
C MET A 147 4.97 4.65 0.18
N TYR A 148 5.39 5.39 -0.85
CA TYR A 148 4.49 5.76 -1.95
C TYR A 148 4.42 4.66 -3.00
N ILE A 149 3.20 4.28 -3.37
CA ILE A 149 2.93 3.15 -4.25
C ILE A 149 2.82 3.63 -5.70
N GLY A 150 3.55 2.97 -6.60
CA GLY A 150 3.44 3.14 -8.05
C GLY A 150 2.56 2.08 -8.71
N PHE A 151 2.51 0.88 -8.12
CA PHE A 151 1.68 -0.20 -8.65
C PHE A 151 1.22 -1.13 -7.52
N MET A 152 -0.02 -1.59 -7.62
CA MET A 152 -0.60 -2.56 -6.71
C MET A 152 -1.28 -3.68 -7.49
N SER A 153 -1.15 -4.91 -7.01
CA SER A 153 -1.88 -6.03 -7.60
C SER A 153 -2.33 -7.05 -6.56
N LEU A 154 -3.57 -7.52 -6.65
CA LEU A 154 -4.04 -8.75 -6.04
C LEU A 154 -4.09 -9.84 -7.11
N ARG A 155 -3.47 -10.99 -6.83
CA ARG A 155 -3.55 -12.17 -7.71
C ARG A 155 -3.47 -13.44 -6.89
N LYS A 156 -4.45 -14.33 -7.02
CA LYS A 156 -4.52 -15.60 -6.28
C LYS A 156 -4.36 -15.40 -4.76
N GLY A 157 -5.03 -14.39 -4.20
CA GLY A 157 -4.98 -14.09 -2.76
C GLY A 157 -3.69 -13.43 -2.29
N ILE A 158 -2.74 -13.15 -3.19
CA ILE A 158 -1.47 -12.49 -2.85
C ILE A 158 -1.51 -11.06 -3.35
N VAL A 159 -1.25 -10.13 -2.45
CA VAL A 159 -1.13 -8.72 -2.71
C VAL A 159 0.34 -8.37 -2.92
N SER A 160 0.64 -7.65 -3.99
CA SER A 160 1.94 -7.05 -4.26
C SER A 160 1.78 -5.53 -4.29
N PHE A 161 2.60 -4.83 -3.51
CA PHE A 161 2.76 -3.38 -3.59
C PHE A 161 4.16 -3.08 -4.12
N TYR A 162 4.25 -2.19 -5.09
CA TYR A 162 5.51 -1.73 -5.67
C TYR A 162 5.63 -0.24 -5.42
N ALA A 163 6.75 0.17 -4.83
CA ALA A 163 7.04 1.58 -4.64
C ALA A 163 7.10 2.31 -5.99
N PHE A 164 6.80 3.61 -5.95
CA PHE A 164 6.74 4.46 -7.14
C PHE A 164 8.08 4.55 -7.91
N ASP A 165 9.19 4.40 -7.20
CA ASP A 165 10.54 4.46 -7.74
C ASP A 165 11.03 3.12 -8.35
N PHE A 166 10.16 2.11 -8.44
CA PHE A 166 10.50 0.80 -8.97
C PHE A 166 10.81 0.86 -10.47
N LYS A 167 12.07 1.12 -10.81
CA LYS A 167 12.56 1.25 -12.19
C LYS A 167 12.99 -0.09 -12.78
N GLU A 168 13.60 -0.96 -11.97
CA GLU A 168 14.17 -2.23 -12.45
C GLU A 168 14.00 -3.36 -11.42
N CYS A 169 13.22 -4.40 -11.75
CA CYS A 169 12.96 -5.50 -10.82
C CYS A 169 14.20 -6.32 -10.42
N HIS A 170 15.30 -6.19 -11.16
CA HIS A 170 16.55 -6.88 -10.87
C HIS A 170 17.40 -6.15 -9.81
N ARG A 171 17.19 -4.84 -9.60
CA ARG A 171 17.94 -4.04 -8.61
C ARG A 171 17.08 -3.67 -7.41
N ASP A 172 15.81 -3.39 -7.64
CA ASP A 172 14.92 -2.74 -6.67
C ASP A 172 13.86 -3.71 -6.12
N CYS A 173 14.10 -5.03 -6.22
CA CYS A 173 13.16 -6.06 -5.77
C CYS A 173 12.77 -5.97 -4.29
N TRP A 174 13.58 -5.29 -3.47
CA TRP A 174 13.31 -5.02 -2.07
C TRP A 174 12.28 -3.90 -1.85
N HIS A 175 12.00 -3.07 -2.86
CA HIS A 175 10.88 -2.11 -2.88
C HIS A 175 9.53 -2.77 -3.23
N ARG A 176 9.50 -4.10 -3.34
CA ARG A 176 8.28 -4.88 -3.47
C ARG A 176 7.88 -5.42 -2.11
N ARG A 177 6.66 -5.11 -1.68
CA ARG A 177 6.03 -5.77 -0.54
C ARG A 177 5.06 -6.83 -1.01
N LEU A 178 5.14 -8.00 -0.38
CA LEU A 178 4.28 -9.14 -0.63
C LEU A 178 3.59 -9.54 0.66
N GLU A 179 2.27 -9.64 0.62
CA GLU A 179 1.45 -10.07 1.74
C GLU A 179 0.21 -10.82 1.23
N TYR A 180 -0.33 -11.71 2.04
CA TYR A 180 -1.61 -12.34 1.71
C TYR A 180 -2.74 -11.32 1.90
N TYR A 181 -3.82 -11.44 1.12
CA TYR A 181 -4.98 -10.56 1.21
C TYR A 181 -5.53 -10.45 2.65
N TRP A 182 -5.64 -11.58 3.35
CA TRP A 182 -6.11 -11.61 4.74
C TRP A 182 -5.22 -10.80 5.70
N GLN A 183 -3.91 -10.69 5.42
CA GLN A 183 -3.00 -9.87 6.20
C GLN A 183 -3.26 -8.38 5.97
N SER A 184 -3.38 -7.96 4.70
CA SER A 184 -3.73 -6.57 4.35
C SER A 184 -5.07 -6.19 4.97
N ARG A 185 -6.07 -7.07 4.88
CA ARG A 185 -7.40 -6.88 5.47
C ARG A 185 -7.33 -6.72 6.99
N ASN A 186 -6.60 -7.60 7.69
CA ASN A 186 -6.46 -7.50 9.14
C ASN A 186 -5.76 -6.20 9.56
N ILE A 187 -4.71 -5.79 8.85
CA ILE A 187 -4.03 -4.51 9.11
C ILE A 187 -5.03 -3.36 9.02
N VAL A 188 -5.79 -3.28 7.92
CA VAL A 188 -6.80 -2.24 7.72
C VAL A 188 -7.85 -2.24 8.83
N MET A 189 -8.35 -3.43 9.21
CA MET A 189 -9.34 -3.54 10.28
C MET A 189 -8.81 -3.07 11.63
N PHE A 190 -7.59 -3.45 12.01
CA PHE A 190 -6.98 -3.02 13.27
C PHE A 190 -6.66 -1.53 13.28
N GLU A 191 -6.23 -0.96 12.16
CA GLU A 191 -6.02 0.48 12.04
C GLU A 191 -7.32 1.27 12.18
N ARG A 192 -8.41 0.82 11.55
CA ARG A 192 -9.73 1.43 11.68
C ARG A 192 -10.24 1.35 13.13
N GLU A 193 -10.02 0.23 13.81
CA GLU A 193 -10.36 0.06 15.23
C GLU A 193 -9.56 1.00 16.14
N ALA A 194 -8.25 1.11 15.91
CA ALA A 194 -7.38 2.03 16.65
C ALA A 194 -7.82 3.49 16.45
N GLN A 195 -8.11 3.89 15.21
CA GLN A 195 -8.59 5.23 14.88
C GLN A 195 -9.91 5.56 15.61
N TRP A 196 -10.85 4.61 15.60
CA TRP A 196 -12.11 4.76 16.33
C TRP A 196 -11.89 4.94 17.85
N ALA A 197 -10.99 4.16 18.44
CA ALA A 197 -10.68 4.25 19.86
C ALA A 197 -10.07 5.62 20.23
N GLU A 198 -9.18 6.15 19.40
CA GLU A 198 -8.62 7.50 19.58
C GLU A 198 -9.69 8.59 19.51
N ASP A 199 -10.61 8.51 18.55
CA ASP A 199 -11.66 9.52 18.37
C ASP A 199 -12.66 9.51 19.53
N GLN A 200 -12.97 8.32 20.08
CA GLN A 200 -13.73 8.20 21.33
C GLN A 200 -12.99 8.83 22.51
N HIS A 201 -11.67 8.65 22.60
CA HIS A 201 -10.87 9.26 23.67
C HIS A 201 -10.84 10.79 23.55
N LYS A 202 -10.59 11.35 22.36
CA LYS A 202 -10.62 12.80 22.09
C LYS A 202 -11.98 13.42 22.43
N THR A 203 -13.05 12.69 22.12
CA THR A 203 -14.40 13.11 22.45
C THR A 203 -14.60 13.20 23.97
N LYS A 204 -14.16 12.18 24.72
CA LYS A 204 -14.24 12.17 26.19
C LYS A 204 -13.39 13.27 26.84
N THR A 205 -12.16 13.49 26.38
CA THR A 205 -11.30 14.56 26.92
C THR A 205 -11.88 15.95 26.64
N SER A 206 -12.46 16.16 25.45
CA SER A 206 -13.18 17.41 25.11
C SER A 206 -14.36 17.68 26.04
N TYR A 207 -15.11 16.65 26.45
CA TYR A 207 -16.19 16.80 27.44
C TYR A 207 -15.66 17.17 28.83
N LEU A 208 -14.59 16.52 29.28
CA LEU A 208 -13.96 16.82 30.57
C LEU A 208 -13.39 18.25 30.61
N ASP A 209 -12.80 18.73 29.53
CA ASP A 209 -12.31 20.11 29.44
C ASP A 209 -13.46 21.12 29.52
N LYS A 210 -14.58 20.87 28.81
CA LYS A 210 -15.78 21.73 28.90
C LYS A 210 -16.35 21.80 30.32
N ASP A 211 -16.35 20.68 31.04
CA ASP A 211 -16.82 20.66 32.43
C ASP A 211 -15.83 21.36 33.37
N ARG A 212 -14.53 21.26 33.12
CA ARG A 212 -13.49 22.00 33.87
C ARG A 212 -13.64 23.52 33.71
N PHE A 213 -13.88 23.99 32.49
CA PHE A 213 -14.16 25.41 32.23
C PHE A 213 -15.46 25.88 32.90
N ARG A 214 -16.50 25.02 32.96
CA ARG A 214 -17.75 25.34 33.66
C ARG A 214 -17.60 25.41 35.18
N ILE A 215 -16.80 24.53 35.77
CA ILE A 215 -16.53 24.53 37.22
C ILE A 215 -15.71 25.78 37.59
N SER A 216 -14.65 26.09 36.84
CA SER A 216 -13.83 27.28 37.06
C SER A 216 -14.62 28.60 36.96
N ASN A 217 -15.58 28.69 36.02
CA ASN A 217 -16.46 29.86 35.92
C ASN A 217 -17.49 29.94 37.06
N LYS A 218 -17.94 28.83 37.63
CA LYS A 218 -18.83 28.87 38.81
C LYS A 218 -18.09 29.28 40.08
N GLU A 219 -16.87 28.77 40.26
CA GLU A 219 -16.03 29.11 41.42
C GLU A 219 -15.56 30.57 41.39
N SER A 220 -15.21 31.12 40.22
CA SER A 220 -14.90 32.55 40.08
C SER A 220 -16.11 33.45 40.32
N VAL A 221 -17.32 33.03 39.93
CA VAL A 221 -18.56 33.77 40.22
C VAL A 221 -18.92 33.72 41.71
N GLN A 222 -18.66 32.62 42.43
CA GLN A 222 -18.87 32.54 43.88
C GLN A 222 -17.79 33.26 44.70
N GLY A 223 -16.54 33.33 44.20
CA GLY A 223 -15.45 34.06 44.85
C GLY A 223 -15.58 35.60 44.80
N THR A 224 -16.47 36.14 43.97
CA THR A 224 -16.62 37.60 43.78
C THR A 224 -17.69 38.24 44.69
N ILE A 225 -18.44 37.47 45.49
CA ILE A 225 -19.57 37.99 46.29
C ILE A 225 -19.19 38.32 47.75
N GLN A 226 -17.93 38.12 48.18
CA GLN A 226 -17.48 38.52 49.54
C GLN A 226 -16.25 39.44 49.56
N ALA A 227 -16.11 40.34 48.58
CA ALA A 227 -15.31 41.54 48.82
C ALA A 227 -16.16 42.52 49.65
N GLN A 228 -16.06 42.43 50.98
CA GLN A 228 -16.52 43.51 51.85
C GLN A 228 -15.81 44.81 51.45
N PRO A 229 -16.51 45.96 51.46
CA PRO A 229 -15.88 47.25 51.22
C PRO A 229 -15.00 47.60 52.42
N PHE A 230 -13.75 47.14 52.42
CA PHE A 230 -12.73 47.66 53.32
C PHE A 230 -12.33 49.05 52.86
N GLY A 231 -12.30 49.96 53.83
CA GLY A 231 -12.30 51.40 53.65
C GLY A 231 -11.14 51.93 52.83
N LEU A 232 -11.40 53.07 52.19
CA LEU A 232 -10.41 53.97 51.64
C LEU A 232 -9.36 54.31 52.70
N GLU A 233 -8.19 53.67 52.63
CA GLU A 233 -6.97 54.23 53.18
C GLU A 233 -6.10 54.72 52.03
N LYS A 234 -5.90 56.04 51.98
CA LYS A 234 -5.09 56.73 50.97
C LYS A 234 -3.62 56.37 51.15
N THR A 235 -3.21 55.24 50.59
CA THR A 235 -1.78 54.96 50.39
C THR A 235 -1.29 55.71 49.17
N ARG A 236 -0.39 56.67 49.41
CA ARG A 236 0.36 57.39 48.36
C ARG A 236 1.15 56.38 47.55
N VAL A 237 0.80 56.23 46.29
CA VAL A 237 1.61 55.51 45.30
C VAL A 237 2.89 56.33 45.04
N PRO A 238 4.09 55.82 45.29
CA PRO A 238 5.30 56.44 44.80
C PRO A 238 5.34 56.30 43.27
N LYS A 239 5.56 57.44 42.61
CA LYS A 239 5.69 57.59 41.16
C LYS A 239 6.89 56.78 40.67
N ALA A 240 6.66 55.56 40.20
CA ALA A 240 7.69 54.76 39.55
C ALA A 240 8.02 55.40 38.20
N ALA A 241 9.25 55.88 38.06
CA ALA A 241 9.81 56.32 36.80
C ALA A 241 10.01 55.09 35.90
N LEU A 242 9.41 55.13 34.71
CA LEU A 242 9.64 54.16 33.64
C LEU A 242 10.98 54.49 32.97
N PRO A 243 11.99 53.60 32.97
CA PRO A 243 13.07 53.70 32.01
C PRO A 243 12.55 53.23 30.65
N MET A 244 12.42 54.15 29.69
CA MET A 244 12.35 53.80 28.28
C MET A 244 13.72 53.27 27.85
N GLY A 245 13.84 51.94 27.80
CA GLY A 245 14.94 51.26 27.16
C GLY A 245 14.50 50.77 25.79
N ASP A 246 14.99 51.44 24.74
CA ASP A 246 14.97 50.93 23.37
C ASP A 246 15.78 49.63 23.31
N GLN A 247 15.11 48.50 23.08
CA GLN A 247 15.77 47.26 22.67
C GLN A 247 15.06 46.68 21.46
N SER A 248 15.66 46.91 20.30
CA SER A 248 15.40 46.21 19.05
C SER A 248 15.70 44.72 19.20
N PRO A 249 14.83 43.80 18.74
CA PRO A 249 15.16 42.38 18.72
C PRO A 249 16.12 42.08 17.56
N ALA A 250 17.33 41.65 17.90
CA ALA A 250 18.24 41.01 16.96
C ALA A 250 17.76 39.57 16.70
N LEU A 251 17.48 39.25 15.44
CA LEU A 251 17.29 37.88 14.96
C LEU A 251 18.63 37.13 15.13
N SER A 252 18.67 36.14 16.02
CA SER A 252 19.72 35.13 16.04
C SER A 252 19.18 33.80 15.53
N THR A 253 19.54 33.47 14.30
CA THR A 253 19.56 32.13 13.72
C THR A 253 20.51 31.24 14.55
N GLN A 254 19.99 30.15 15.11
CA GLN A 254 20.82 29.01 15.50
C GLN A 254 20.24 27.73 14.91
N SER A 255 20.93 27.29 13.87
CA SER A 255 21.03 25.92 13.41
C SER A 255 21.58 25.03 14.51
N ALA A 256 20.85 23.99 14.89
CA ALA A 256 21.37 22.87 15.65
C ALA A 256 21.29 21.62 14.79
N SER A 257 22.42 21.33 14.14
CA SER A 257 22.84 20.01 13.71
C SER A 257 23.26 19.22 14.94
N GLU A 258 22.63 18.09 15.21
CA GLU A 258 23.23 17.07 16.07
C GLU A 258 22.95 15.67 15.54
N SER A 259 24.05 15.10 15.07
CA SER A 259 24.33 13.73 14.67
C SER A 259 24.55 12.84 15.89
N GLN A 260 23.92 11.66 15.91
CA GLN A 260 24.45 10.43 16.56
C GLN A 260 23.96 9.25 15.68
N GLU A 261 24.84 8.52 14.98
CA GLU A 261 25.59 7.36 15.50
C GLU A 261 24.70 6.46 16.36
N GLY A 262 24.40 5.21 16.07
CA GLY A 262 25.08 4.20 15.26
C GLY A 262 24.80 2.88 15.97
N PHE A 263 23.92 2.03 15.44
CA PHE A 263 23.71 0.67 15.95
C PHE A 263 23.65 -0.29 14.77
N ARG A 264 24.78 -0.95 14.50
CA ARG A 264 24.87 -2.09 13.58
C ARG A 264 24.46 -3.36 14.32
N PRO A 265 23.52 -4.16 13.80
CA PRO A 265 23.26 -5.49 14.32
C PRO A 265 24.37 -6.48 13.92
N LYS A 266 24.60 -7.41 14.84
CA LYS A 266 25.60 -8.48 14.82
C LYS A 266 25.26 -9.49 13.72
N LYS A 267 26.27 -9.87 12.94
CA LYS A 267 26.24 -10.96 11.95
C LYS A 267 26.05 -12.30 12.66
N GLU A 268 24.99 -13.04 12.36
CA GLU A 268 24.90 -14.47 12.62
C GLU A 268 24.96 -15.24 11.29
N ALA A 269 25.74 -16.31 11.31
CA ALA A 269 26.09 -17.15 10.17
C ALA A 269 24.98 -18.17 9.86
N PRO A 270 24.93 -18.72 8.63
CA PRO A 270 23.87 -19.64 8.23
C PRO A 270 24.16 -21.06 8.72
N THR A 271 23.21 -21.67 9.41
CA THR A 271 23.15 -23.11 9.68
C THR A 271 22.66 -23.85 8.44
N GLU A 272 23.48 -24.78 7.97
CA GLU A 272 23.18 -25.74 6.90
C GLU A 272 21.98 -26.61 7.26
N SER A 273 20.97 -26.61 6.39
CA SER A 273 19.90 -27.62 6.39
C SER A 273 20.35 -28.82 5.56
N THR A 274 20.58 -29.96 6.22
CA THR A 274 20.77 -31.25 5.57
C THR A 274 19.45 -31.75 4.98
N ASN A 275 19.47 -31.93 3.65
CA ASN A 275 18.49 -32.71 2.91
C ASN A 275 18.54 -34.18 3.37
N ASN A 276 17.37 -34.79 3.59
CA ASN A 276 17.21 -36.22 3.44
C ASN A 276 15.98 -36.51 2.57
N ALA A 277 16.27 -37.18 1.46
CA ALA A 277 15.34 -37.68 0.48
C ALA A 277 14.90 -39.12 0.83
N ALA A 278 13.90 -39.56 0.08
CA ALA A 278 13.48 -40.95 -0.19
C ALA A 278 12.50 -41.59 0.79
N SER A 279 11.23 -41.61 0.37
CA SER A 279 10.33 -42.74 0.60
C SER A 279 9.66 -43.12 -0.71
N THR A 280 10.20 -44.17 -1.32
CA THR A 280 9.57 -44.98 -2.36
C THR A 280 8.56 -45.94 -1.72
N GLY A 281 7.35 -46.03 -2.26
CA GLY A 281 6.33 -47.01 -1.88
C GLY A 281 5.30 -47.21 -3.00
N PRO A 282 4.64 -48.39 -3.10
CA PRO A 282 4.69 -49.20 -4.30
C PRO A 282 3.47 -49.12 -5.22
N ILE A 283 3.71 -49.51 -6.47
CA ILE A 283 2.72 -49.90 -7.47
C ILE A 283 2.01 -51.18 -6.99
N VAL A 284 0.69 -51.13 -6.92
CA VAL A 284 -0.18 -52.31 -6.82
C VAL A 284 -0.98 -52.43 -8.12
N LYS A 285 -1.05 -53.68 -8.56
CA LYS A 285 -1.57 -54.25 -9.81
C LYS A 285 -2.92 -53.73 -10.29
#